data_AF-A0A1Q9K0D9-F1
#
_entry.id   AF-A0A1Q9K0D9-F1
#
_cell.length_a   1.000
_cell.length_b   1.000
_cell.length_c   1.000
_cell.angle_alpha   90.00
_cell.angle_beta   90.00
_cell.angle_gamma   90.00
#
_symmetry.space_group_name_H-M   'P 1'
#
loop_
_entity.id
_entity.type
_entity.pdbx_description
1 polymer ?
#
loop_
_entity_poly.entity_id
_entity_poly.type
_entity_poly.pdbx_seq_one_letter_code
_entity_poly.pdbx_strand_id
1 'polypeptide(L)'
;MKSLRKNLLLVLLTLSVLFGGTLIHTQKTEAKTTKVYLGKYTLTAYCPCRSCSGGHGSNTASGKKAKQGRTIAVDTRKIKLGTKIHINGHTYTAEDVGGAIKGNRIDVYFTSHKKALQFGKKKNVKVYKVTTKASYNSDSSSKIVEEDSITTTSIDTDVDIPKFNLSY
;
A
#
# COMPACT_ATOMS: atom_id res chain seq x y z
N MET A 1 16.42 31.69 -60.48
CA MET A 1 15.88 31.98 -59.13
C MET A 1 16.13 30.77 -58.19
N LYS A 2 17.36 30.62 -57.68
CA LYS A 2 17.78 29.50 -56.80
C LYS A 2 17.63 29.81 -55.30
N SER A 3 16.84 30.83 -54.95
CA SER A 3 16.82 31.42 -53.59
C SER A 3 15.55 31.12 -52.78
N LEU A 4 14.50 30.54 -53.38
CA LEU A 4 13.23 30.33 -52.68
C LEU A 4 13.11 28.98 -51.98
N ARG A 5 13.88 27.96 -52.41
CA ARG A 5 13.86 26.61 -51.81
C ARG A 5 14.71 26.52 -50.53
N LYS A 6 15.71 27.39 -50.37
CA LYS A 6 16.62 27.38 -49.20
C LYS A 6 15.95 27.95 -47.95
N ASN A 7 15.12 28.99 -48.08
CA ASN A 7 14.41 29.58 -46.95
C ASN A 7 13.16 28.78 -46.55
N LEU A 8 12.54 28.03 -47.49
CA LEU A 8 11.40 27.17 -47.17
C LEU A 8 11.80 25.91 -46.39
N LEU A 9 12.95 25.31 -46.74
CA LEU A 9 13.49 24.13 -46.04
C LEU A 9 13.91 24.47 -44.59
N LEU A 10 14.47 25.67 -44.39
CA LEU A 10 14.90 26.14 -43.07
C LEU A 10 13.70 26.41 -42.14
N VAL A 11 12.60 26.94 -42.68
CA VAL A 11 11.37 27.22 -41.91
C VAL A 11 10.72 25.92 -41.40
N LEU A 12 10.67 24.86 -42.22
CA LEU A 12 10.11 23.56 -41.82
C LEU A 12 10.93 22.84 -40.74
N LEU A 13 12.27 22.93 -40.79
CA LEU A 13 13.15 22.41 -39.75
C LEU A 13 12.93 23.14 -38.42
N THR A 14 12.79 24.46 -38.41
CA THR A 14 12.54 25.22 -37.18
C THR A 14 11.15 24.99 -36.58
N LEU A 15 10.13 24.70 -37.40
CA LEU A 15 8.77 24.38 -36.93
C LEU A 15 8.71 23.03 -36.20
N SER A 16 9.50 22.04 -36.62
CA SER A 16 9.55 20.73 -35.97
C SER A 16 10.15 20.75 -34.55
N VAL A 17 11.10 21.66 -34.29
CA VAL A 17 11.71 21.84 -32.96
C VAL A 17 10.74 22.55 -31.99
N LEU A 18 9.85 23.40 -32.51
CA LEU A 18 8.82 24.08 -31.70
C LEU A 18 7.59 23.20 -31.41
N PHE A 19 7.36 22.13 -32.18
CA PHE A 19 6.31 21.14 -31.96
C PHE A 19 6.81 19.84 -31.29
N GLY A 20 8.08 19.78 -30.90
CA GLY A 20 8.68 18.69 -30.13
C GLY A 20 8.29 18.70 -28.64
N GLY A 21 7.05 19.11 -28.32
CA GLY A 21 6.52 19.00 -26.97
C GLY A 21 6.36 17.52 -26.63
N THR A 22 7.25 17.01 -25.79
CA THR A 22 7.19 15.65 -25.25
C THR A 22 5.79 15.39 -24.71
N LEU A 23 5.01 14.57 -25.41
CA LEU A 23 3.77 14.00 -24.89
C LEU A 23 4.19 13.01 -23.80
N ILE A 24 4.41 13.52 -22.58
CA ILE A 24 4.51 12.67 -21.40
C ILE A 24 3.11 12.08 -21.21
N HIS A 25 2.90 10.91 -21.82
CA HIS A 25 1.72 10.11 -21.59
C HIS A 25 1.73 9.68 -20.12
N THR A 26 1.04 10.45 -19.27
CA THR A 26 0.82 10.09 -17.87
C THR A 26 -0.06 8.84 -17.86
N GLN A 27 0.61 7.68 -17.80
CA GLN A 27 -0.06 6.41 -17.57
C GLN A 27 -0.74 6.50 -16.20
N LYS A 28 -2.07 6.47 -16.19
CA LYS A 28 -2.88 6.46 -14.98
C LYS A 28 -2.68 5.13 -14.27
N THR A 29 -1.83 5.09 -13.26
CA THR A 29 -1.64 3.89 -12.43
C THR A 29 -2.89 3.64 -11.59
N GLU A 30 -3.77 2.75 -12.03
CA GLU A 30 -4.91 2.29 -11.22
C GLU A 30 -4.45 1.17 -10.28
N ALA A 31 -4.50 1.39 -8.97
CA ALA A 31 -4.11 0.40 -7.97
C ALA A 31 -5.21 -0.68 -7.84
N LYS A 32 -4.89 -1.93 -8.19
CA LYS A 32 -5.79 -3.07 -8.04
C LYS A 32 -5.84 -3.51 -6.58
N THR A 33 -7.03 -3.43 -5.98
CA THR A 33 -7.28 -3.88 -4.61
C THR A 33 -7.78 -5.33 -4.60
N THR A 34 -7.13 -6.18 -3.81
CA THR A 34 -7.48 -7.60 -3.64
C THR A 34 -7.73 -7.94 -2.17
N LYS A 35 -8.57 -8.95 -1.90
CA LYS A 35 -8.87 -9.43 -0.55
C LYS A 35 -8.36 -10.86 -0.40
N VAL A 36 -7.48 -11.09 0.57
CA VAL A 36 -6.93 -12.41 0.91
C VAL A 36 -7.64 -12.96 2.14
N TYR A 37 -8.24 -14.14 2.05
CA TYR A 37 -8.95 -14.75 3.17
C TYR A 37 -7.97 -15.20 4.27
N LEU A 38 -8.21 -14.79 5.51
CA LEU A 38 -7.38 -15.12 6.68
C LEU A 38 -7.99 -16.21 7.58
N GLY A 39 -9.24 -16.59 7.34
CA GLY A 39 -9.96 -17.57 8.16
C GLY A 39 -11.16 -17.00 8.92
N LYS A 40 -11.67 -17.82 9.83
CA LYS A 40 -12.77 -17.48 10.75
C LYS A 40 -12.21 -17.00 12.09
N TYR A 41 -12.71 -15.87 12.57
CA TYR A 41 -12.28 -15.22 13.80
C TYR A 41 -13.44 -15.03 14.78
N THR A 42 -13.09 -14.91 16.06
CA THR A 42 -13.98 -14.36 17.08
C THR A 42 -13.75 -12.86 17.20
N LEU A 43 -14.82 -12.08 17.08
CA LEU A 43 -14.79 -10.63 17.29
C LEU A 43 -15.37 -10.30 18.66
N THR A 44 -14.66 -9.44 19.39
CA THR A 44 -15.18 -8.75 20.57
C THR A 44 -15.11 -7.24 20.35
N ALA A 45 -15.51 -6.47 21.35
CA ALA A 45 -15.36 -5.03 21.36
C ALA A 45 -14.76 -4.53 22.66
N TYR A 46 -14.02 -3.43 22.56
CA TYR A 46 -13.49 -2.70 23.70
C TYR A 46 -13.67 -1.20 23.51
N CYS A 47 -13.50 -0.47 24.61
CA CYS A 47 -13.53 0.99 24.65
C CYS A 47 -12.50 1.47 25.68
N PRO A 48 -12.23 2.79 25.79
CA PRO A 48 -11.14 3.30 26.60
C PRO A 48 -11.44 3.30 28.12
N CYS A 49 -12.59 2.79 28.57
CA CYS A 49 -12.92 2.76 29.99
C CYS A 49 -12.03 1.76 30.76
N ARG A 50 -11.96 1.95 32.08
CA ARG A 50 -11.19 1.09 32.98
C ARG A 50 -11.58 -0.39 32.90
N SER A 51 -12.87 -0.71 32.80
CA SER A 51 -13.31 -2.10 32.76
C SER A 51 -12.90 -2.86 31.49
N CYS A 52 -12.74 -2.17 30.36
CA CYS A 52 -12.35 -2.80 29.09
C CYS A 52 -10.83 -2.81 28.86
N SER A 53 -10.12 -1.76 29.30
CA SER A 53 -8.72 -1.53 28.90
C SER A 53 -7.84 -0.94 30.00
N GLY A 54 -8.29 -0.95 31.26
CA GLY A 54 -7.57 -0.29 32.36
C GLY A 54 -7.53 1.23 32.26
N GLY A 55 -8.21 1.84 31.29
CA GLY A 55 -8.14 3.28 31.00
C GLY A 55 -7.20 3.65 29.85
N HIS A 56 -6.52 2.66 29.27
CA HIS A 56 -5.46 2.90 28.28
C HIS A 56 -5.89 2.66 26.83
N GLY A 57 -7.11 2.19 26.58
CA GLY A 57 -7.59 1.81 25.25
C GLY A 57 -7.66 2.93 24.21
N SER A 58 -7.37 4.19 24.59
CA SER A 58 -7.21 5.31 23.66
C SER A 58 -5.84 5.34 22.97
N ASN A 59 -4.81 4.73 23.57
CA ASN A 59 -3.44 4.67 23.04
C ASN A 59 -3.18 3.26 22.53
N THR A 60 -2.98 3.13 21.22
CA THR A 60 -2.79 1.81 20.60
C THR A 60 -1.31 1.42 20.55
N ALA A 61 -1.02 0.13 20.42
CA ALA A 61 0.34 -0.38 20.24
C ALA A 61 1.06 0.20 19.01
N SER A 62 0.34 0.65 17.98
CA SER A 62 0.92 1.34 16.81
C SER A 62 1.33 2.79 17.09
N GLY A 63 1.07 3.32 18.28
CA GLY A 63 1.29 4.73 18.65
C GLY A 63 0.18 5.68 18.18
N LYS A 64 -0.78 5.21 17.37
CA LYS A 64 -1.93 6.02 16.94
C LYS A 64 -2.99 6.07 18.03
N LYS A 65 -3.76 7.16 18.09
CA LYS A 65 -4.99 7.22 18.92
C LYS A 65 -6.03 6.27 18.35
N ALA A 66 -6.75 5.55 19.20
CA ALA A 66 -7.82 4.67 18.78
C ALA A 66 -9.00 5.46 18.19
N LYS A 67 -9.57 4.99 17.08
CA LYS A 67 -10.74 5.62 16.42
C LYS A 67 -11.77 4.57 16.05
N GLN A 68 -13.02 4.79 16.48
CA GLN A 68 -14.12 3.90 16.14
C GLN A 68 -14.31 3.83 14.62
N GLY A 69 -14.60 2.64 14.11
CA GLY A 69 -14.70 2.41 12.66
C GLY A 69 -13.35 2.34 11.94
N ARG A 70 -12.22 2.36 12.66
CA ARG A 70 -10.89 2.16 12.07
C ARG A 70 -10.06 1.18 12.89
N THR A 71 -9.91 1.43 14.18
CA THR A 71 -8.94 0.71 15.02
C THR A 71 -9.48 -0.66 15.43
N ILE A 72 -8.64 -1.69 15.27
CA ILE A 72 -8.84 -3.02 15.84
C ILE A 72 -7.57 -3.50 16.55
N ALA A 73 -7.75 -4.26 17.63
CA ALA A 73 -6.70 -4.99 18.31
C ALA A 73 -6.58 -6.41 17.75
N VAL A 74 -5.35 -6.89 17.52
CA VAL A 74 -5.06 -8.19 16.88
C VAL A 74 -3.91 -8.94 17.55
N ASP A 75 -3.77 -10.22 17.23
CA ASP A 75 -2.54 -10.98 17.49
C ASP A 75 -1.51 -10.73 16.37
N THR A 76 -0.40 -10.06 16.69
CA THR A 76 0.64 -9.67 15.73
C THR A 76 1.37 -10.83 15.08
N ARG A 77 1.33 -12.03 15.69
CA ARG A 77 1.88 -13.25 15.10
C ARG A 77 1.09 -13.72 13.88
N LYS A 78 -0.17 -13.26 13.74
CA LYS A 78 -1.07 -13.58 12.61
C LYS A 78 -1.33 -12.37 11.72
N ILE A 79 -1.55 -11.20 12.32
CA ILE A 79 -1.88 -9.98 11.60
C ILE A 79 -0.94 -8.87 12.07
N LYS A 80 0.03 -8.50 11.23
CA LYS A 80 0.95 -7.38 11.52
C LYS A 80 0.17 -6.07 11.68
N LEU A 81 0.66 -5.18 12.55
CA LEU A 81 0.12 -3.82 12.67
C LEU A 81 0.21 -3.08 11.32
N GLY A 82 -0.69 -2.12 11.11
CA GLY A 82 -0.90 -1.41 9.85
C GLY A 82 -1.74 -2.18 8.82
N THR A 83 -1.93 -3.49 8.99
CA THR A 83 -2.70 -4.31 8.04
C THR A 83 -4.14 -3.83 7.94
N LYS A 84 -4.63 -3.65 6.70
CA LYS A 84 -6.03 -3.38 6.42
C LYS A 84 -6.84 -4.67 6.44
N ILE A 85 -7.86 -4.72 7.28
CA ILE A 85 -8.66 -5.91 7.56
C ILE A 85 -10.11 -5.65 7.20
N HIS A 86 -10.65 -6.44 6.28
CA HIS A 86 -12.02 -6.35 5.82
C HIS A 86 -12.91 -7.40 6.51
N ILE A 87 -13.99 -6.94 7.11
CA ILE A 87 -14.95 -7.73 7.90
C ILE A 87 -16.35 -7.18 7.60
N ASN A 88 -17.26 -8.03 7.12
CA ASN A 88 -18.67 -7.69 6.90
C ASN A 88 -18.91 -6.35 6.18
N GLY A 89 -18.20 -6.08 5.09
CA GLY A 89 -18.38 -4.85 4.31
C GLY A 89 -17.58 -3.64 4.83
N HIS A 90 -16.98 -3.73 6.01
CA HIS A 90 -16.18 -2.65 6.59
C HIS A 90 -14.69 -2.96 6.60
N THR A 91 -13.85 -1.95 6.37
CA THR A 91 -12.39 -2.07 6.44
C THR A 91 -11.83 -1.35 7.66
N TYR A 92 -11.16 -2.12 8.51
CA TYR A 92 -10.44 -1.68 9.70
C TYR A 92 -8.93 -1.67 9.46
N THR A 93 -8.18 -1.12 10.41
CA THR A 93 -6.71 -1.14 10.44
C THR A 93 -6.27 -1.77 11.76
N ALA A 94 -5.42 -2.80 11.66
CA ALA A 94 -4.77 -3.42 12.80
C ALA A 94 -3.80 -2.41 13.43
N GLU A 95 -4.17 -1.82 14.54
CA GLU A 95 -3.41 -0.71 15.16
C GLU A 95 -3.07 -0.99 16.60
N ASP A 96 -3.74 -1.96 17.22
CA ASP A 96 -3.62 -2.23 18.64
C ASP A 96 -3.36 -3.71 18.92
N VAL A 97 -3.00 -4.00 20.18
CA VAL A 97 -2.83 -5.35 20.71
C VAL A 97 -3.45 -5.44 22.10
N GLY A 98 -3.74 -6.65 22.56
CA GLY A 98 -4.23 -6.86 23.92
C GLY A 98 -3.75 -8.20 24.48
N GLY A 99 -3.57 -8.27 25.80
CA GLY A 99 -3.12 -9.50 26.47
C GLY A 99 -4.01 -10.71 26.16
N ALA A 100 -5.33 -10.50 26.13
CA ALA A 100 -6.33 -11.53 25.83
C ALA A 100 -6.60 -11.74 24.33
N ILE A 101 -5.99 -10.94 23.44
CA ILE A 101 -6.20 -11.00 21.98
C ILE A 101 -5.10 -11.87 21.37
N LYS A 102 -5.38 -13.18 21.33
CA LYS A 102 -4.45 -14.22 20.85
C LYS A 102 -5.16 -15.13 19.83
N GLY A 103 -4.41 -15.63 18.86
CA GLY A 103 -4.90 -16.52 17.81
C GLY A 103 -5.90 -15.83 16.88
N ASN A 104 -7.00 -16.51 16.55
CA ASN A 104 -8.04 -15.99 15.67
C ASN A 104 -9.05 -15.12 16.44
N ARG A 105 -8.57 -14.10 17.14
CA ARG A 105 -9.38 -13.13 17.88
C ARG A 105 -9.03 -11.71 17.47
N ILE A 106 -10.06 -10.87 17.32
CA ILE A 106 -9.94 -9.45 17.01
C ILE A 106 -10.85 -8.68 17.97
N ASP A 107 -10.37 -7.57 18.50
CA ASP A 107 -11.16 -6.65 19.32
C ASP A 107 -11.42 -5.34 18.57
N VAL A 108 -12.70 -4.96 18.42
CA VAL A 108 -13.07 -3.76 17.68
C VAL A 108 -13.21 -2.59 18.64
N TYR A 109 -12.54 -1.47 18.34
CA TYR A 109 -12.61 -0.29 19.19
C TYR A 109 -13.92 0.48 19.00
N PHE A 110 -14.53 0.87 20.12
CA PHE A 110 -15.67 1.79 20.19
C PHE A 110 -15.36 2.95 21.13
N THR A 111 -15.96 4.12 20.84
CA THR A 111 -15.77 5.31 21.70
C THR A 111 -16.52 5.21 23.03
N SER A 112 -17.59 4.42 23.10
CA SER A 112 -18.39 4.28 24.33
C SER A 112 -18.58 2.83 24.75
N HIS A 113 -18.65 2.62 26.06
CA HIS A 113 -18.85 1.30 26.66
C HIS A 113 -20.18 0.68 26.23
N LYS A 114 -21.26 1.47 26.19
CA LYS A 114 -22.57 1.03 25.71
C LYS A 114 -22.50 0.44 24.30
N LYS A 115 -21.79 1.08 23.36
CA LYS A 115 -21.65 0.58 21.98
C LYS A 115 -20.82 -0.71 21.93
N ALA A 116 -19.77 -0.82 22.75
CA ALA A 116 -18.98 -2.05 22.85
C ALA A 116 -19.83 -3.23 23.36
N LEU A 117 -20.66 -3.00 24.39
CA LEU A 117 -21.59 -4.02 24.89
C LEU A 117 -22.63 -4.42 23.83
N GLN A 118 -23.22 -3.45 23.15
CA GLN A 118 -24.18 -3.70 22.07
C GLN A 118 -23.56 -4.47 20.90
N PHE A 119 -22.27 -4.26 20.61
CA PHE A 119 -21.58 -5.04 19.59
C PHE A 119 -21.49 -6.53 19.96
N GLY A 120 -21.30 -6.85 21.24
CA GLY A 120 -21.26 -8.21 21.75
C GLY A 120 -20.13 -9.08 21.19
N LYS A 121 -20.19 -10.40 21.43
CA LYS A 121 -19.24 -11.38 20.92
C LYS A 121 -19.78 -12.05 19.66
N LYS A 122 -19.02 -12.02 18.56
CA LYS A 122 -19.38 -12.66 17.30
C LYS A 122 -18.39 -13.78 16.99
N LYS A 123 -18.87 -15.00 16.78
CA LYS A 123 -18.03 -16.16 16.46
C LYS A 123 -18.06 -16.44 14.95
N ASN A 124 -17.04 -17.15 14.46
CA ASN A 124 -16.99 -17.66 13.09
C ASN A 124 -17.07 -16.60 11.98
N VAL A 125 -16.61 -15.37 12.25
CA VAL A 125 -16.67 -14.28 11.28
C VAL A 125 -15.53 -14.40 10.28
N LYS A 126 -15.85 -14.34 8.98
CA LYS A 126 -14.85 -14.39 7.90
C LYS A 126 -14.05 -13.08 7.88
N VAL A 127 -12.73 -13.20 7.89
CA VAL A 127 -11.80 -12.06 7.90
C VAL A 127 -10.92 -12.10 6.67
N TYR A 128 -10.70 -10.93 6.06
CA TYR A 128 -9.86 -10.79 4.87
C TYR A 128 -8.81 -9.69 5.07
N LYS A 129 -7.59 -9.91 4.60
CA LYS A 129 -6.57 -8.87 4.44
C LYS A 129 -6.79 -8.14 3.12
N VAL A 130 -6.81 -6.81 3.15
CA VAL A 130 -6.84 -5.98 1.94
C VAL A 130 -5.41 -5.72 1.48
N THR A 131 -5.12 -6.02 0.21
CA THR A 131 -3.82 -5.79 -0.42
C THR A 131 -4.02 -4.97 -1.68
N THR A 132 -3.35 -3.83 -1.77
CA THR A 132 -3.28 -2.98 -2.97
C THR A 132 -1.98 -3.27 -3.68
N LYS A 133 -2.04 -3.71 -4.94
CA LYS A 133 -0.88 -3.78 -5.82
C LYS A 133 -0.99 -2.68 -6.86
N ALA A 134 0.10 -1.98 -7.13
CA ALA A 134 0.19 -1.12 -8.29
C ALA A 134 0.10 -2.00 -9.54
N SER A 135 -0.85 -1.71 -10.41
CA SER A 135 -0.98 -2.38 -11.70
C SER A 135 -0.12 -1.59 -12.68
N TYR A 136 1.03 -2.14 -13.09
CA TYR A 136 1.78 -1.61 -14.24
C TYR A 136 1.24 -2.29 -15.50
N ASN A 137 0.75 -1.50 -16.44
CA ASN A 137 0.27 -2.00 -17.71
C ASN A 137 1.48 -2.21 -18.64
N SER A 138 1.82 -3.47 -18.95
CA SER A 138 2.94 -3.85 -19.82
C SER A 138 2.58 -3.88 -21.31
N ASP A 139 1.38 -3.45 -21.70
CA ASP A 139 0.91 -3.47 -23.10
C ASP A 139 1.37 -2.23 -23.89
N SER A 140 2.68 -2.07 -24.03
CA SER A 140 3.29 -1.29 -25.13
C SER A 140 4.52 -2.04 -25.63
N SER A 141 4.23 -3.18 -26.23
CA SER A 141 5.13 -3.84 -27.17
C SER A 141 5.15 -3.02 -28.46
N SER A 142 6.21 -2.24 -28.66
CA SER A 142 6.63 -1.81 -29.99
C SER A 142 8.02 -2.39 -30.27
N LYS A 143 8.04 -3.54 -30.97
CA LYS A 143 9.05 -3.84 -32.00
C LYS A 143 9.10 -2.60 -32.93
N ILE A 144 10.21 -2.04 -33.39
CA ILE A 144 11.32 -2.47 -34.28
C ILE A 144 12.42 -1.38 -34.01
N VAL A 145 13.74 -1.61 -33.99
CA VAL A 145 14.68 -1.71 -35.14
C VAL A 145 15.98 -2.43 -34.69
N GLU A 146 16.45 -3.34 -35.54
CA GLU A 146 17.78 -3.98 -35.55
C GLU A 146 18.89 -3.05 -36.09
N GLU A 147 20.14 -3.35 -35.72
CA GLU A 147 21.43 -2.75 -36.17
C GLU A 147 21.67 -1.28 -35.74
N ASP A 148 22.77 -0.91 -35.08
CA ASP A 148 24.15 -1.20 -35.47
C ASP A 148 25.04 -1.71 -34.33
N SER A 149 25.91 -2.64 -34.72
CA SER A 149 27.17 -3.00 -34.07
C SER A 149 27.98 -1.79 -33.60
N ILE A 150 28.54 -1.84 -32.38
CA ILE A 150 29.91 -1.41 -32.04
C ILE A 150 30.30 -1.98 -30.66
N THR A 151 31.19 -2.97 -30.72
CA THR A 151 32.47 -3.13 -29.99
C THR A 151 32.56 -2.83 -28.48
N THR A 152 32.73 -3.92 -27.74
CA THR A 152 33.49 -4.15 -26.49
C THR A 152 34.18 -2.97 -25.81
N THR A 153 33.90 -2.76 -24.52
CA THR A 153 34.93 -2.49 -23.50
C THR A 153 34.45 -3.03 -22.15
N SER A 154 35.19 -4.01 -21.63
CA SER A 154 35.06 -4.57 -20.29
C SER A 154 35.35 -3.51 -19.22
N ILE A 155 34.43 -3.34 -18.26
CA ILE A 155 34.68 -2.57 -17.04
C ILE A 155 34.43 -3.51 -15.87
N ASP A 156 35.53 -4.05 -15.34
CA ASP A 156 35.61 -4.53 -13.96
C ASP A 156 35.43 -3.33 -13.05
N THR A 157 34.42 -3.36 -12.20
CA THR A 157 34.43 -2.62 -10.94
C THR A 157 33.91 -3.51 -9.83
N ASP A 158 34.85 -3.97 -9.01
CA ASP A 158 34.61 -4.41 -7.63
C ASP A 158 33.73 -3.38 -6.92
N VAL A 159 32.51 -3.78 -6.56
CA VAL A 159 31.65 -2.99 -5.68
C VAL A 159 31.64 -3.66 -4.31
N ASP A 160 32.46 -3.10 -3.43
CA ASP A 160 32.46 -3.35 -2.00
C ASP A 160 31.06 -3.18 -1.39
N ILE A 161 30.58 -4.24 -0.73
CA ILE A 161 29.33 -4.23 0.04
C ILE A 161 29.64 -3.77 1.47
N PRO A 162 29.14 -2.61 1.95
CA PRO A 162 29.30 -2.24 3.36
C PRO A 162 28.42 -3.13 4.25
N LYS A 163 29.07 -3.89 5.13
CA LYS A 163 28.44 -4.66 6.21
C LYS A 163 27.85 -3.69 7.24
N PHE A 164 26.52 -3.55 7.27
CA PHE A 164 25.86 -2.87 8.39
C PHE A 164 25.78 -3.81 9.59
N ASN A 165 26.57 -3.45 10.60
CA ASN A 165 26.68 -4.10 11.90
C ASN A 165 25.42 -3.83 12.74
N LEU A 166 24.87 -4.89 13.34
CA LEU A 166 23.79 -4.84 14.33
C LEU A 166 24.41 -4.75 15.72
N SER A 167 24.12 -3.69 16.47
CA SER A 167 24.33 -3.67 17.92
C SER A 167 23.41 -2.65 18.60
N TYR A 168 22.51 -3.24 19.41
CA TYR A 168 21.64 -2.72 20.49
C TYR A 168 20.57 -1.67 20.21
#